data_AF-A0A2H5WFH6-F1
#
_entry.id   AF-A0A2H5WFH6-F1
#
_cell.length_a   1.000
_cell.length_b   1.000
_cell.length_c   1.000
_cell.angle_alpha   90.00
_cell.angle_beta   90.00
_cell.angle_gamma   90.00
#
_symmetry.space_group_name_H-M   'P 1'
#
loop_
_entity.id
_entity.type
_entity.pdbx_description
1 polymer ?
#
loop_
_entity_poly.entity_id
_entity_poly.type
_entity_poly.pdbx_seq_one_letter_code
_entity_poly.pdbx_strand_id
1 'polypeptide(L)'
;MPTLAAAGAIVTVLCAAITILTLLLLLKVLVSWALLFGFRPPVTGPVRWALDLLDEVTEPLLRPLRRLIPPVRAGAVGLDLSVIVAFVILAVLRIALGC
;
A
#
# COMPACT_ATOMS: atom_id res chain seq x y z
N MET A 1 14.15 3.29 -33.48
CA MET A 1 12.94 2.47 -33.23
C MET A 1 13.01 1.55 -31.99
N PRO A 2 14.17 1.13 -31.42
CA PRO A 2 14.17 0.32 -30.19
C PRO A 2 13.96 1.14 -28.90
N THR A 3 14.30 2.44 -28.90
CA THR A 3 14.19 3.33 -27.71
C THR A 3 12.75 3.65 -27.32
N LEU A 4 11.83 3.74 -28.30
CA LEU A 4 10.40 3.96 -28.07
C LEU A 4 9.70 2.70 -27.51
N ALA A 5 10.12 1.51 -27.96
CA ALA A 5 9.61 0.24 -27.45
C ALA A 5 10.08 -0.03 -26.01
N ALA A 6 11.35 0.25 -25.70
CA ALA A 6 11.89 0.17 -24.35
C ALA A 6 11.21 1.17 -23.40
N ALA A 7 10.97 2.41 -23.84
CA ALA A 7 10.22 3.39 -23.06
C ALA A 7 8.79 2.92 -22.76
N GLY A 8 8.08 2.36 -23.75
CA GLY A 8 6.77 1.76 -23.55
C GLY A 8 6.78 0.57 -22.58
N ALA A 9 7.78 -0.32 -22.68
CA ALA A 9 7.94 -1.46 -21.78
C ALA A 9 8.22 -1.05 -20.33
N ILE A 10 9.02 0.01 -20.12
CA ILE A 10 9.30 0.53 -18.78
C ILE A 10 8.02 1.14 -18.17
N VAL A 11 7.29 1.93 -18.94
CA VAL A 11 6.03 2.54 -18.48
C VAL A 11 5.01 1.48 -18.13
N THR A 12 4.83 0.43 -18.94
CA THR A 12 3.88 -0.65 -18.61
C THR A 12 4.25 -1.40 -17.34
N VAL A 13 5.54 -1.69 -17.12
CA VAL A 13 6.03 -2.31 -15.89
C VAL A 13 5.79 -1.40 -14.68
N LEU A 14 6.04 -0.09 -14.80
CA LEU A 14 5.77 0.88 -13.72
C LEU A 14 4.28 0.97 -13.40
N CYS A 15 3.41 1.05 -14.41
CA CYS A 15 1.96 1.09 -14.23
C CYS A 15 1.43 -0.19 -13.59
N ALA A 16 1.97 -1.36 -13.95
CA ALA A 16 1.65 -2.63 -13.31
C ALA A 16 2.10 -2.62 -11.83
N ALA A 17 3.31 -2.16 -11.53
CA ALA A 17 3.82 -2.04 -10.17
C ALA A 17 2.96 -1.09 -9.31
N ILE A 18 2.58 0.08 -9.84
CA ILE A 18 1.68 1.03 -9.17
C ILE A 18 0.33 0.38 -8.89
N THR A 19 -0.21 -0.38 -9.84
CA THR A 19 -1.47 -1.11 -9.64
C THR A 19 -1.36 -2.13 -8.52
N ILE A 20 -0.29 -2.92 -8.49
CA ILE A 20 -0.03 -3.89 -7.41
C ILE A 20 0.10 -3.18 -6.06
N LEU A 21 0.88 -2.10 -5.98
CA LEU A 21 1.02 -1.31 -4.75
C LEU A 21 -0.32 -0.74 -4.27
N THR A 22 -1.15 -0.27 -5.20
CA THR A 22 -2.50 0.23 -4.90
C THR A 22 -3.37 -0.88 -4.30
N LEU A 23 -3.30 -2.10 -4.85
CA LEU A 23 -4.03 -3.26 -4.31
C LEU A 23 -3.53 -3.69 -2.93
N LEU A 24 -2.21 -3.65 -2.70
CA LEU A 24 -1.64 -3.95 -1.38
C LEU A 24 -2.08 -2.92 -0.33
N LEU A 25 -2.07 -1.64 -0.67
CA LEU A 25 -2.60 -0.60 0.22
C LEU A 25 -4.09 -0.77 0.48
N LEU A 26 -4.87 -1.17 -0.53
CA LEU A 26 -6.30 -1.48 -0.35
C LEU A 26 -6.47 -2.63 0.64
N LEU A 27 -5.67 -3.69 0.52
CA LEU A 27 -5.69 -4.81 1.44
C LEU A 27 -5.34 -4.38 2.88
N LYS A 28 -4.37 -3.48 3.07
CA LYS A 28 -4.09 -2.89 4.40
C LYS A 28 -5.30 -2.15 4.99
N VAL A 29 -6.02 -1.38 4.17
CA VAL A 29 -7.25 -0.70 4.63
C VAL A 29 -8.29 -1.73 5.06
N LEU A 30 -8.51 -2.77 4.27
CA LEU A 30 -9.45 -3.84 4.59
C LEU A 30 -9.07 -4.57 5.89
N VAL A 31 -7.78 -4.86 6.09
CA VAL A 31 -7.28 -5.46 7.34
C VAL A 31 -7.51 -4.53 8.52
N SER A 32 -7.25 -3.23 8.37
CA SER A 32 -7.52 -2.21 9.40
C SER A 32 -9.00 -2.16 9.79
N TRP A 33 -9.90 -2.19 8.81
CA TRP A 33 -11.33 -2.25 9.06
C TRP A 33 -11.77 -3.58 9.68
N ALA A 34 -11.19 -4.70 9.24
CA ALA A 34 -11.47 -5.99 9.85
C ALA A 34 -11.16 -5.95 11.36
N LEU A 35 -10.00 -5.39 11.74
CA LEU A 35 -9.62 -5.19 13.14
C LEU A 35 -10.65 -4.33 13.90
N LEU A 36 -11.15 -3.25 13.29
CA LEU A 36 -12.22 -2.41 13.87
C LEU A 36 -13.53 -3.18 14.08
N PHE A 37 -13.88 -4.08 13.17
CA PHE A 37 -15.06 -4.95 13.28
C PHE A 37 -14.86 -6.15 14.21
N GLY A 38 -13.74 -6.21 14.94
CA GLY A 38 -13.47 -7.23 15.95
C GLY A 38 -12.74 -8.47 15.43
N PHE A 39 -12.27 -8.46 14.17
CA PHE A 39 -11.34 -9.48 13.70
C PHE A 39 -10.06 -9.42 14.52
N ARG A 40 -9.59 -10.57 15.00
CA ARG A 40 -8.29 -10.69 15.67
C ARG A 40 -7.42 -11.66 14.90
N PRO A 41 -6.32 -11.20 14.28
CA PRO A 41 -5.46 -12.08 13.52
C PRO A 41 -4.85 -13.15 14.43
N PRO A 42 -4.76 -14.41 13.96
CA PRO A 42 -4.15 -15.48 14.73
C PRO A 42 -2.64 -15.21 14.92
N VAL A 43 -2.07 -15.76 15.98
CA VAL A 43 -0.64 -15.60 16.32
C VAL A 43 0.26 -16.39 15.38
N THR A 44 -0.25 -17.49 14.81
CA THR A 44 0.46 -18.40 13.91
C THR A 44 -0.44 -18.84 12.77
N GLY A 45 0.16 -19.28 11.66
CA GLY A 45 -0.56 -19.88 10.53
C GLY A 45 -0.53 -19.02 9.25
N PRO A 46 -1.20 -19.48 8.18
CA PRO A 46 -1.07 -18.89 6.84
C PRO A 46 -1.60 -17.45 6.78
N VAL A 47 -2.66 -17.13 7.53
CA VAL A 47 -3.20 -15.76 7.61
C VAL A 47 -2.19 -14.81 8.26
N ARG A 48 -1.52 -15.23 9.33
CA ARG A 48 -0.50 -14.42 9.99
C ARG A 48 0.66 -14.12 9.05
N TRP A 49 1.16 -15.15 8.37
CA TRP A 49 2.22 -15.01 7.37
C TRP A 49 1.84 -14.04 6.25
N ALA A 50 0.61 -14.09 5.74
CA ALA A 50 0.15 -13.17 4.71
C ALA A 50 0.08 -11.70 5.21
N LEU A 51 -0.34 -11.49 6.46
CA LEU A 51 -0.34 -10.17 7.09
C LEU A 51 1.07 -9.64 7.32
N ASP A 52 1.99 -10.50 7.78
CA ASP A 52 3.39 -10.13 7.98
C ASP A 52 4.07 -9.77 6.66
N LEU A 53 3.82 -10.53 5.58
CA LEU A 53 4.30 -10.19 4.24
C LEU A 53 3.72 -8.87 3.74
N LEU A 54 2.42 -8.65 3.95
CA LEU A 54 1.78 -7.39 3.57
C LEU A 54 2.44 -6.21 4.28
N ASP A 55 2.69 -6.35 5.58
CA ASP A 55 3.38 -5.33 6.37
C ASP A 55 4.81 -5.15 5.89
N GLU A 56 5.58 -6.21 5.68
CA GLU A 56 6.96 -6.15 5.23
C GLU A 56 7.13 -5.46 3.86
N VAL A 57 6.20 -5.71 2.93
CA VAL A 57 6.23 -5.08 1.60
C VAL A 57 5.80 -3.61 1.65
N THR A 58 4.85 -3.27 2.53
CA THR A 58 4.30 -1.90 2.59
C THR A 58 5.06 -0.98 3.55
N GLU A 59 5.74 -1.53 4.55
CA GLU A 59 6.52 -0.78 5.54
C GLU A 59 7.63 0.09 4.92
N PRO A 60 8.44 -0.34 3.94
CA PRO A 60 9.44 0.55 3.34
C PRO A 60 8.81 1.79 2.66
N LEU A 61 7.59 1.65 2.14
CA LEU A 61 6.82 2.76 1.57
C LEU A 61 6.22 3.67 2.65
N LEU A 62 5.66 3.08 3.71
CA LEU A 62 4.90 3.78 4.74
C LEU A 62 5.78 4.37 5.84
N ARG A 63 6.93 3.78 6.14
CA ARG A 63 7.87 4.23 7.18
C ARG A 63 8.33 5.68 7.02
N PRO A 64 8.73 6.18 5.83
CA PRO A 64 9.05 7.60 5.67
C PRO A 64 7.80 8.48 5.85
N LEU A 65 6.63 8.06 5.36
CA LEU A 65 5.38 8.80 5.54
C LEU A 65 4.98 8.90 7.02
N ARG A 66 5.14 7.82 7.79
CA ARG A 66 4.84 7.78 9.24
C ARG A 66 5.73 8.71 10.07
N ARG A 67 6.91 9.07 9.56
CA ARG A 67 7.78 10.08 10.21
C ARG A 67 7.25 11.50 10.01
N LEU A 68 6.61 11.77 8.86
CA LEU A 68 6.02 13.08 8.58
C LEU A 68 4.62 13.22 9.19
N ILE A 69 3.82 12.16 9.12
CA ILE A 69 2.42 12.17 9.55
C ILE A 69 2.26 11.03 10.56
N PRO A 70 2.36 11.33 11.87
CA PRO A 70 2.19 10.33 12.92
C PRO A 70 0.83 9.65 12.78
N PRO A 71 0.74 8.34 13.06
CA PRO A 71 -0.52 7.62 13.00
C PRO A 71 -1.50 8.22 14.00
N VAL A 72 -2.70 8.54 13.54
CA VAL A 72 -3.75 9.08 14.41
C VAL A 72 -4.48 7.90 15.01
N ARG A 73 -4.39 7.76 16.34
CA ARG A 73 -5.09 6.70 17.06
C ARG A 73 -6.57 7.05 17.15
N ALA A 74 -7.43 6.19 16.61
CA ALA A 74 -8.87 6.25 16.84
C ALA A 74 -9.28 5.09 17.75
N GLY A 75 -9.33 5.36 19.06
CA GLY A 75 -9.60 4.34 20.08
C GLY A 75 -8.45 3.33 20.18
N ALA A 76 -8.78 2.03 20.07
CA ALA A 76 -7.80 0.93 20.14
C ALA A 76 -7.09 0.64 18.81
N VAL A 77 -7.50 1.27 17.71
CA VAL A 77 -6.96 1.03 16.37
C VAL A 77 -6.24 2.30 15.88
N GLY A 78 -5.00 2.12 15.39
CA GLY A 78 -4.30 3.19 14.67
C GLY A 78 -4.95 3.39 13.31
N LEU A 79 -5.61 4.53 13.07
CA LEU A 79 -5.98 4.93 11.72
C LEU A 79 -4.71 5.46 11.04
N ASP A 80 -4.13 4.64 10.18
CA ASP A 80 -2.97 5.00 9.38
C ASP A 80 -3.39 6.00 8.28
N LEU A 81 -3.44 7.30 8.61
CA LEU A 81 -3.57 8.39 7.63
C LEU A 81 -2.49 8.31 6.54
N SER A 82 -1.36 7.69 6.86
CA SER A 82 -0.28 7.37 5.93
C SER A 82 -0.75 6.55 4.72
N VAL A 83 -1.75 5.68 4.89
CA VAL A 83 -2.32 4.87 3.78
C VAL A 83 -3.11 5.76 2.82
N ILE A 84 -3.90 6.71 3.32
CA ILE A 84 -4.64 7.67 2.49
C ILE A 84 -3.66 8.51 1.67
N VAL A 85 -2.59 9.00 2.30
CA VAL A 85 -1.56 9.79 1.62
C VAL A 85 -0.83 8.95 0.57
N ALA A 86 -0.52 7.69 0.85
CA ALA A 86 0.07 6.78 -0.11
C ALA A 86 -0.85 6.54 -1.33
N PHE A 87 -2.16 6.38 -1.12
CA PHE A 87 -3.15 6.31 -2.22
C PHE A 87 -3.14 7.56 -3.10
N VAL A 88 -3.09 8.75 -2.49
CA VAL A 88 -3.02 10.02 -3.24
C VAL A 88 -1.74 10.10 -4.06
N ILE A 89 -0.60 9.75 -3.49
CA ILE A 89 0.70 9.75 -4.20
C ILE A 89 0.65 8.80 -5.40
N LEU A 90 0.15 7.57 -5.21
CA LEU A 90 0.04 6.60 -6.30
C LEU A 90 -0.93 7.07 -7.39
N ALA A 91 -2.06 7.68 -7.02
CA ALA A 91 -3.02 8.23 -7.98
C ALA A 91 -2.41 9.36 -8.83
N VAL A 92 -1.62 10.25 -8.21
CA VAL A 92 -0.90 11.31 -8.94
C VAL A 92 0.16 10.70 -9.87
N LEU A 93 0.91 9.71 -9.40
CA LEU A 93 1.91 9.01 -10.21
C LEU A 93 1.28 8.34 -11.43
N ARG A 94 0.10 7.74 -11.22
CA ARG A 94 -0.71 7.05 -12.22
C ARG A 94 -1.15 8.00 -13.34
N ILE A 95 -1.69 9.15 -12.96
CA ILE A 95 -2.07 10.22 -13.90
C ILE A 95 -0.84 10.77 -14.64
N ALA A 96 0.27 11.01 -13.93
CA ALA A 96 1.49 11.53 -14.53
C ALA A 96 2.13 10.59 -15.57
N LEU A 97 2.01 9.28 -15.35
CA LEU A 97 2.49 8.24 -16.26
C LEU A 97 1.50 7.95 -17.42
N GLY A 98 0.30 8.52 -17.38
CA GLY A 98 -0.73 8.30 -18.40
C GLY A 98 -1.36 6.90 -18.34
N CYS A 99 -1.40 6.32 -17.15
CA CYS A 99 -2.00 5.02 -16.89
C CYS A 99 -2.82 5.07 -15.61
#